data_AF-D4J934-F1
#
_entry.id   AF-D4J934-F1
#
_cell.length_a   1.000
_cell.length_b   1.000
_cell.length_c   1.000
_cell.angle_alpha   90.00
_cell.angle_beta   90.00
_cell.angle_gamma   90.00
#
_symmetry.space_group_name_H-M   'P 1'
#
loop_
_entity.id
_entity.type
_entity.pdbx_description
1 polymer ?
#
loop_
_entity_poly.entity_id
_entity_poly.type
_entity_poly.pdbx_seq_one_letter_code
_entity_poly.pdbx_strand_id
1 'polypeptide(L)'
;MYIDLTKMTREEEVDYFITKIDDCDTKAYDDVLRGKKRIYDIPFKYRDRRMYVYACRNIRGMNIEWEGALEKKLLENCLLGDIIKRNEKYADINDGNSDLLYNVSAEDLKDIYLSYFVSGLF
;
A
#
# COMPACT_ATOMS: atom_id res chain seq x y z
N MET A 1 6.89 15.45 12.37
CA MET A 1 7.81 14.42 12.89
C MET A 1 7.73 13.23 11.94
N TYR A 2 8.81 12.92 11.23
CA TYR A 2 8.86 11.76 10.34
C TYR A 2 9.11 10.51 11.17
N ILE A 3 8.27 9.49 11.03
CA ILE A 3 8.45 8.20 11.70
C ILE A 3 9.44 7.37 10.86
N ASP A 4 10.59 7.03 11.48
CA ASP A 4 11.56 6.07 10.96
C ASP A 4 11.07 4.66 11.25
N LEU A 5 10.47 4.02 10.23
CA LEU A 5 9.87 2.68 10.37
C LEU A 5 10.90 1.59 10.64
N THR A 6 12.20 1.85 10.44
CA THR A 6 13.26 0.85 10.61
C THR A 6 13.70 0.68 12.06
N LYS A 7 13.28 1.58 12.96
CA LYS A 7 13.67 1.61 14.38
C LYS A 7 12.50 1.38 15.34
N MET A 8 11.33 1.02 14.80
CA MET A 8 10.14 0.79 15.61
C MET A 8 10.29 -0.47 16.45
N THR A 9 9.90 -0.37 17.71
CA THR A 9 9.63 -1.53 18.56
C THR A 9 8.41 -2.28 18.02
N ARG A 10 8.27 -3.55 18.43
CA ARG A 10 7.12 -4.37 18.03
C ARG A 10 5.78 -3.77 18.49
N GLU A 11 5.75 -3.13 19.66
CA GLU A 11 4.54 -2.49 20.19
C GLU A 11 4.15 -1.28 19.34
N GLU A 12 5.12 -0.44 18.97
CA GLU A 12 4.89 0.69 18.06
C GLU A 12 4.42 0.22 16.67
N GLU A 13 4.98 -0.90 16.18
CA GLU A 13 4.58 -1.48 14.89
C GLU A 13 3.11 -1.93 14.91
N VAL A 14 2.67 -2.57 15.99
CA VAL A 14 1.26 -2.94 16.19
C VAL A 14 0.37 -1.71 16.27
N ASP A 15 0.73 -0.72 17.08
CA ASP A 15 -0.04 0.52 17.23
C ASP A 15 -0.21 1.27 15.89
N TYR A 16 0.85 1.34 15.10
CA TYR A 16 0.85 2.11 13.86
C TYR A 16 0.15 1.40 12.70
N PHE A 17 0.38 0.10 12.53
CA PHE A 17 -0.08 -0.66 11.36
C PHE A 17 -1.34 -1.49 11.60
N ILE A 18 -1.65 -1.84 12.85
CA ILE A 18 -2.68 -2.84 13.17
C ILE A 18 -3.81 -2.23 14.00
N THR A 19 -3.49 -1.44 15.02
CA THR A 19 -4.48 -0.81 15.90
C THR A 19 -5.29 0.24 15.14
N LYS A 20 -6.62 0.10 15.14
CA LYS A 20 -7.53 1.06 14.53
C LYS A 20 -7.80 2.21 15.49
N ILE A 21 -7.86 3.42 14.95
CA ILE A 21 -8.35 4.60 15.66
C ILE A 21 -9.85 4.70 15.36
N ASP A 22 -10.68 4.72 16.41
CA ASP A 22 -12.14 4.96 16.37
C ASP A 22 -12.86 4.22 15.22
N ASP A 23 -12.66 2.90 15.17
CA ASP A 23 -13.28 1.92 14.27
C ASP A 23 -13.01 2.03 12.75
N CYS A 24 -12.34 3.08 12.28
CA CYS A 24 -12.30 3.36 10.84
C CYS A 24 -10.95 3.03 10.18
N ASP A 25 -9.84 3.61 10.67
CA ASP A 25 -8.53 3.52 10.03
C ASP A 25 -7.37 3.39 11.02
N THR A 26 -6.29 2.72 10.61
CA THR A 26 -5.03 2.71 11.37
C THR A 26 -4.28 4.02 11.13
N LYS A 27 -3.33 4.34 12.01
CA LYS A 27 -2.50 5.54 11.85
C LYS A 27 -1.73 5.52 10.52
N ALA A 28 -1.26 4.35 10.09
CA ALA A 28 -0.61 4.16 8.79
C ALA A 28 -1.53 4.55 7.62
N TYR A 29 -2.82 4.21 7.67
CA TYR A 29 -3.77 4.60 6.62
C TYR A 29 -3.97 6.12 6.55
N ASP A 30 -4.16 6.80 7.69
CA ASP A 30 -4.29 8.26 7.72
C ASP A 30 -3.03 8.96 7.21
N ASP A 31 -1.85 8.49 7.60
CA ASP A 31 -0.59 9.07 7.18
C ASP A 31 -0.32 8.87 5.68
N VAL A 32 -0.77 7.75 5.08
CA VAL A 32 -0.75 7.53 3.63
C VAL A 32 -1.74 8.45 2.91
N LEU A 33 -2.98 8.56 3.40
CA LEU A 33 -4.02 9.41 2.80
C LEU A 33 -3.61 10.89 2.81
N ARG A 34 -2.97 11.35 3.88
CA ARG A 34 -2.47 12.73 4.02
C ARG A 34 -1.11 12.96 3.36
N GLY A 35 -0.49 11.94 2.77
CA GLY A 35 0.80 12.05 2.09
C GLY A 35 1.99 12.27 3.03
N LYS A 36 1.80 12.07 4.35
CA LYS A 36 2.89 12.09 5.34
C LYS A 36 3.80 10.88 5.20
N LYS A 37 3.27 9.78 4.68
CA LYS A 37 4.01 8.54 4.40
C LYS A 37 3.71 8.05 3.00
N ARG A 38 4.76 7.66 2.28
CA ARG A 38 4.65 7.08 0.95
C ARG A 38 4.43 5.57 1.08
N ILE A 39 3.59 4.99 0.22
CA ILE A 39 3.29 3.55 0.32
C ILE A 39 4.53 2.68 0.07
N TYR A 40 5.46 3.14 -0.76
CA TYR A 40 6.72 2.45 -1.02
C TYR A 40 7.68 2.46 0.18
N ASP A 41 7.44 3.32 1.17
CA ASP A 41 8.15 3.28 2.46
C ASP A 41 7.53 2.27 3.45
N ILE A 42 6.28 1.85 3.21
CA ILE A 42 5.59 0.90 4.08
C ILE A 42 6.13 -0.51 3.83
N PRO A 43 6.40 -1.34 4.85
CA PRO A 43 6.79 -2.73 4.63
C PRO A 43 5.72 -3.52 3.87
N PHE A 44 6.15 -4.38 2.93
CA PHE A 44 5.25 -5.17 2.08
C PHE A 44 4.15 -5.91 2.85
N LYS A 45 4.48 -6.49 4.02
CA LYS A 45 3.53 -7.21 4.88
C LYS A 45 2.34 -6.38 5.38
N TYR A 46 2.45 -5.05 5.36
CA TYR A 46 1.39 -4.12 5.78
C TYR A 46 0.71 -3.41 4.62
N ARG A 47 1.17 -3.61 3.38
CA ARG A 47 0.54 -3.00 2.21
C ARG A 47 -0.71 -3.76 1.83
N ASP A 48 -1.79 -3.03 1.63
CA ASP A 48 -3.07 -3.58 1.23
C ASP A 48 -3.81 -2.67 0.23
N ARG A 49 -4.96 -3.16 -0.23
CA ARG A 49 -5.82 -2.48 -1.21
C ARG A 49 -6.20 -1.08 -0.74
N ARG A 50 -6.51 -0.90 0.55
CA ARG A 50 -6.95 0.39 1.09
C ARG A 50 -5.82 1.41 1.08
N MET A 51 -4.61 1.01 1.48
CA MET A 51 -3.42 1.87 1.38
C MET A 51 -3.18 2.35 -0.05
N TYR A 52 -3.26 1.45 -1.03
CA TYR A 52 -3.08 1.83 -2.43
C TYR A 52 -4.15 2.81 -2.92
N VAL A 53 -5.41 2.62 -2.53
CA VAL A 53 -6.49 3.57 -2.83
C VAL A 53 -6.22 4.94 -2.20
N TYR A 54 -5.75 4.98 -0.95
CA TYR A 54 -5.44 6.23 -0.25
C TYR A 54 -4.22 6.94 -0.84
N ALA A 55 -3.17 6.20 -1.22
CA ALA A 55 -2.03 6.74 -1.94
C ALA A 55 -2.46 7.35 -3.28
N CYS A 56 -3.32 6.67 -4.04
CA CYS A 56 -3.85 7.22 -5.28
C CYS A 56 -4.66 8.50 -5.05
N ARG A 57 -5.57 8.52 -4.06
CA ARG A 57 -6.36 9.71 -3.70
C ARG A 57 -5.48 10.89 -3.29
N ASN A 58 -4.43 10.62 -2.53
CA ASN A 58 -3.47 11.63 -2.13
C ASN A 58 -2.81 12.30 -3.35
N ILE A 59 -2.33 11.50 -4.31
CA ILE A 59 -1.73 12.00 -5.56
C ILE A 59 -2.73 12.82 -6.38
N ARG A 60 -4.00 12.41 -6.48
CA ARG A 60 -5.03 13.20 -7.18
C ARG A 60 -5.27 14.57 -6.55
N GLY A 61 -5.10 14.66 -5.23
CA GLY A 61 -5.20 15.91 -4.49
C GLY A 61 -3.99 16.83 -4.66
N MET A 62 -2.90 16.35 -5.27
CA MET A 62 -1.74 17.18 -5.60
C MET A 62 -2.02 17.95 -6.89
N ASN A 63 -1.64 19.24 -6.95
CA ASN A 63 -1.59 19.95 -8.23
C ASN A 63 -0.62 19.18 -9.14
N ILE A 64 -1.10 18.75 -10.31
CA ILE A 64 -0.39 17.87 -11.24
C ILE A 64 0.71 18.66 -11.95
N GLU A 65 1.79 18.96 -11.23
CA GLU A 65 3.07 19.37 -11.77
C GLU A 65 4.02 18.15 -11.83
N TRP A 66 5.31 18.38 -12.07
CA TRP A 66 6.33 17.33 -12.20
C TRP A 66 6.35 16.34 -11.02
N GLU A 67 6.09 16.82 -9.80
CA GLU A 67 6.06 16.02 -8.58
C GLU A 67 4.95 14.96 -8.59
N GLY A 68 3.75 15.30 -9.09
CA GLY A 68 2.63 14.36 -9.17
C GLY A 68 2.87 13.25 -10.20
N ALA A 69 3.51 13.57 -11.33
CA ALA A 69 3.85 12.60 -12.37
C ALA A 69 4.92 11.60 -11.90
N LEU A 70 5.95 12.09 -11.19
CA LEU A 70 6.97 11.24 -10.59
C LEU A 70 6.36 10.30 -9.54
N GLU A 71 5.54 10.85 -8.64
CA GLU A 71 4.91 10.07 -7.57
C GLU A 71 3.95 9.02 -8.12
N LYS A 72 3.20 9.33 -9.18
CA LYS A 72 2.37 8.35 -9.90
C LYS A 72 3.21 7.17 -10.42
N LYS A 73 4.35 7.45 -11.05
CA LYS A 73 5.25 6.39 -11.56
C LYS A 73 5.85 5.53 -10.45
N LEU A 74 6.24 6.14 -9.33
CA LEU A 74 6.74 5.41 -8.17
C LEU A 74 5.67 4.50 -7.56
N LEU A 75 4.43 5.01 -7.46
CA LEU A 75 3.29 4.24 -6.98
C LEU A 75 2.97 3.05 -7.91
N GLU A 76 2.98 3.28 -9.23
CA GLU A 76 2.75 2.24 -10.24
C GLU A 76 3.77 1.10 -10.12
N ASN A 77 5.05 1.45 -10.06
CA ASN A 77 6.13 0.46 -9.93
C ASN A 77 6.01 -0.34 -8.62
N CYS A 78 5.65 0.32 -7.52
CA CYS A 78 5.41 -0.34 -6.24
C CYS A 78 4.26 -1.35 -6.33
N LEU A 79 3.13 -0.94 -6.93
CA LEU A 79 1.95 -1.79 -7.10
C LEU A 79 2.25 -3.02 -7.98
N LEU A 80 2.92 -2.82 -9.12
CA LEU A 80 3.32 -3.91 -10.01
C LEU A 80 4.29 -4.88 -9.31
N GLY A 81 5.26 -4.35 -8.56
CA GLY A 81 6.18 -5.19 -7.77
C GLY A 81 5.45 -6.01 -6.71
N ASP A 82 4.44 -5.44 -6.05
CA ASP A 82 3.63 -6.15 -5.06
C ASP A 82 2.72 -7.20 -5.71
N ILE A 83 2.16 -6.94 -6.90
CA ILE A 83 1.40 -7.94 -7.68
C ILE A 83 2.28 -9.14 -8.03
N ILE A 84 3.50 -8.89 -8.52
CA ILE A 84 4.46 -9.94 -8.86
C ILE A 84 4.82 -10.76 -7.62
N LYS A 85 5.24 -10.11 -6.54
CA LYS A 85 5.61 -10.79 -5.28
C LYS A 85 4.47 -11.65 -4.71
N ARG A 86 3.23 -11.18 -4.81
CA ARG A 86 2.07 -11.98 -4.39
C ARG A 86 1.90 -13.19 -5.29
N ASN A 87 1.93 -13.03 -6.61
CA ASN A 87 1.82 -14.14 -7.55
C ASN A 87 2.94 -15.18 -7.39
N GLU A 88 4.19 -14.75 -7.20
CA GLU A 88 5.34 -15.64 -6.93
C GLU A 88 5.10 -16.45 -5.66
N LYS A 89 4.67 -15.80 -4.58
CA LYS A 89 4.42 -16.48 -3.31
C LYS A 89 3.19 -17.41 -3.35
N TYR A 90 2.18 -17.12 -4.19
CA TYR A 90 1.08 -18.06 -4.46
C TYR A 90 1.55 -19.27 -5.29
N ALA A 91 2.53 -19.11 -6.19
CA ALA A 91 3.11 -20.22 -6.93
C ALA A 91 3.88 -21.19 -5.99
N ASP A 92 4.54 -20.66 -4.97
CA ASP A 92 5.22 -21.46 -3.94
C ASP A 92 4.26 -22.16 -2.96
N ILE A 93 3.05 -21.63 -2.75
CA ILE A 93 2.03 -22.17 -1.80
C ILE A 93 1.19 -23.33 -2.41
N ASN A 94 1.31 -23.60 -3.72
CA ASN A 94 0.69 -24.78 -4.36
C ASN A 94 1.26 -26.13 -3.86
N ASP A 95 2.15 -26.13 -2.87
CA ASP A 95 2.59 -27.27 -2.03
C ASP A 95 1.65 -27.55 -0.82
N GLY A 96 0.42 -27.00 -0.81
CA GLY A 96 -0.63 -27.47 0.09
C GLY A 96 -0.57 -26.95 1.54
N ASN A 97 -0.03 -25.75 1.78
CA ASN A 97 -0.07 -25.11 3.10
C ASN A 97 -0.61 -23.66 2.99
N SER A 98 -1.93 -23.53 2.87
CA SER A 98 -2.61 -22.30 2.45
C SER A 98 -3.01 -21.32 3.57
N ASP A 99 -2.22 -21.19 4.64
CA ASP A 99 -2.64 -20.40 5.83
C ASP A 99 -1.75 -19.19 6.17
N LEU A 100 -0.95 -18.68 5.23
CA LEU A 100 -0.12 -17.49 5.48
C LEU A 100 -0.68 -16.20 4.88
N LEU A 101 -1.56 -15.58 5.68
CA LEU A 101 -1.49 -14.16 6.11
C LEU A 101 -1.22 -13.10 5.01
N TYR A 102 -2.10 -13.02 4.03
CA TYR A 102 -2.23 -11.81 3.24
C TYR A 102 -3.69 -11.40 3.17
N ASN A 103 -4.02 -10.26 3.79
CA ASN A 103 -5.39 -9.72 3.83
C ASN A 103 -5.90 -9.21 2.46
N VAL A 104 -5.17 -9.44 1.36
CA VAL A 104 -5.46 -8.90 0.01
C VAL A 104 -4.95 -9.84 -1.08
N SER A 105 -5.82 -10.15 -2.05
CA SER A 105 -5.45 -10.98 -3.20
C SER A 105 -4.63 -10.21 -4.23
N ALA A 106 -3.90 -10.92 -5.10
CA ALA A 106 -3.24 -10.26 -6.24
C ALA A 106 -4.27 -9.61 -7.19
N GLU A 107 -5.49 -10.14 -7.25
CA GLU A 107 -6.57 -9.61 -8.08
C GLU A 107 -7.05 -8.25 -7.59
N ASP A 108 -7.20 -8.07 -6.27
CA ASP A 108 -7.55 -6.77 -5.67
C ASP A 108 -6.54 -5.66 -6.04
N LEU A 109 -5.26 -6.01 -6.16
CA LEU A 109 -4.20 -5.09 -6.57
C LEU A 109 -4.24 -4.81 -8.08
N LYS A 110 -4.56 -5.81 -8.91
CA LYS A 110 -4.77 -5.62 -10.35
C LYS A 110 -5.96 -4.69 -10.61
N ASP A 111 -7.05 -4.81 -9.86
CA ASP A 111 -8.20 -3.92 -9.98
C ASP A 111 -7.82 -2.46 -9.75
N ILE A 112 -6.94 -2.19 -8.78
CA ILE A 112 -6.42 -0.84 -8.54
C ILE A 112 -5.56 -0.39 -9.73
N TYR A 113 -4.68 -1.26 -10.23
CA TYR A 113 -3.82 -0.95 -11.36
C TYR A 113 -4.66 -0.56 -12.59
N LEU A 114 -5.65 -1.38 -12.93
CA LEU A 114 -6.57 -1.12 -14.03
C LEU A 114 -7.34 0.17 -13.82
N SER A 115 -7.93 0.37 -12.64
CA SER A 115 -8.73 1.55 -12.34
C SER A 115 -7.91 2.84 -12.45
N TYR A 116 -6.80 2.92 -11.73
CA TYR A 116 -6.08 4.19 -11.57
C TYR A 116 -5.09 4.44 -12.70
N PHE A 117 -4.37 3.42 -13.16
CA PHE A 117 -3.26 3.59 -14.08
C PHE A 117 -3.63 3.36 -15.55
N VAL A 118 -4.59 2.48 -15.83
CA VAL A 118 -5.04 2.17 -17.19
C VAL A 118 -6.27 2.96 -17.59
N SER A 119 -7.31 2.99 -16.76
CA SER A 119 -8.58 3.67 -17.06
C SER A 119 -8.54 5.18 -16.83
N GLY A 120 -7.40 5.73 -16.43
CA GLY A 120 -7.21 7.18 -16.29
C GLY A 120 -8.01 7.80 -15.15
N LEU A 121 -8.34 7.04 -14.10
CA LEU A 121 -9.12 7.59 -13.00
C LEU A 121 -8.33 8.62 -12.17
N PHE A 122 -7.00 8.73 -12.28
CA PHE A 122 -6.21 9.81 -11.63
C PHE A 122 -6.73 11.21 -11.95
#